data_AF-A0A835YQE4-F1
#
_entry.id   AF-A0A835YQE4-F1
#
_cell.length_a   1.000
_cell.length_b   1.000
_cell.length_c   1.000
_cell.angle_alpha   90.00
_cell.angle_beta   90.00
_cell.angle_gamma   90.00
#
_symmetry.space_group_name_H-M   'P 1'
#
loop_
_entity.id
_entity.type
_entity.pdbx_description
1 polymer ?
#
loop_
_entity_poly.entity_id
_entity_poly.type
_entity_poly.pdbx_seq_one_letter_code
_entity_poly.pdbx_strand_id
1 'polypeptide(L)'
;MKLLVLCAALLLACVVQAFTIGSFGGAQLTSRAPAAKSASHLSMEVKIVVGDGESVESALNRFKRAVARSGHMQELRYRRYFETTQERKKRKATLARKRARIARSKARKFANDY
;
A
#
# COMPACT_ATOMS: atom_id res chain seq x y z
N MET A 1 4.25 42.97 52.11
CA MET A 1 5.40 42.68 51.23
C MET A 1 5.61 41.19 50.92
N LYS A 2 5.22 40.25 51.79
CA LYS A 2 5.40 38.80 51.57
C LYS A 2 4.53 38.19 50.46
N LEU A 3 3.36 38.77 50.17
CA LEU A 3 2.40 38.25 49.17
C LEU A 3 2.80 38.54 47.71
N LEU A 4 3.45 39.69 47.46
CA LEU A 4 3.97 40.06 46.13
C LEU A 4 5.16 39.19 45.72
N VAL A 5 6.02 38.83 46.69
CA VAL A 5 7.20 37.98 46.46
C VAL A 5 6.79 36.53 46.14
N LEU A 6 5.71 36.03 46.75
CA LEU A 6 5.18 34.69 46.46
C LEU A 6 4.58 34.58 45.05
N CYS A 7 3.91 35.64 44.57
CA CYS A 7 3.31 35.67 43.24
C CYS A 7 4.37 35.78 42.13
N ALA A 8 5.41 36.58 42.35
CA ALA A 8 6.56 36.68 41.44
C ALA A 8 7.35 35.36 41.34
N ALA A 9 7.53 34.65 42.47
CA ALA A 9 8.20 33.34 42.49
C ALA A 9 7.40 32.24 41.77
N LEU A 10 6.07 32.25 41.88
CA LEU A 10 5.19 31.33 41.15
C LEU A 10 5.20 31.57 39.64
N LEU A 11 5.25 32.84 39.22
CA LEU A 11 5.34 33.19 37.80
C LEU A 11 6.71 32.83 37.20
N LEU A 12 7.81 33.02 37.94
CA LEU A 12 9.15 32.60 37.52
C LEU A 12 9.30 31.08 37.43
N ALA A 13 8.73 30.32 38.38
CA ALA A 13 8.75 28.85 38.32
C ALA A 13 7.97 28.28 37.11
N CYS A 14 6.86 28.91 36.74
CA CYS A 14 6.04 28.49 35.59
C CYS A 14 6.76 28.67 34.25
N VAL A 15 7.57 29.74 34.10
CA VAL A 15 8.37 29.97 32.87
C VAL A 15 9.54 29.00 32.77
N VAL A 16 10.12 28.55 33.90
CA VAL A 16 11.21 27.55 33.90
C VAL A 16 10.69 26.14 33.59
N GLN A 17 9.48 25.76 34.04
CA GLN A 17 8.86 24.48 33.71
C GLN A 17 8.45 24.35 32.23
N ALA A 18 8.18 25.48 31.56
CA ALA A 18 7.86 25.50 30.12
C ALA A 18 9.09 25.30 29.21
N PHE A 19 10.32 25.42 29.73
CA PHE A 19 11.55 25.26 28.94
C PHE A 19 12.18 23.86 29.04
N THR A 20 11.75 23.03 30.00
CA THR A 20 12.27 21.67 30.19
C THR A 20 11.38 20.55 29.64
N ILE A 21 10.34 20.87 28.87
CA ILE A 21 9.65 19.90 28.00
C ILE A 21 10.25 19.96 26.58
N GLY A 22 11.57 20.10 26.52
CA GLY A 22 12.38 19.67 25.39
C GLY A 22 12.89 18.24 25.64
N SER A 23 11.99 17.32 25.97
CA SER A 23 12.31 15.89 25.91
C SER A 23 12.43 15.54 24.43
N PHE A 24 13.62 15.77 23.88
CA PHE A 24 14.11 15.07 22.70
C PHE A 24 14.13 13.58 23.05
N GLY A 25 12.94 12.98 23.06
CA GLY A 25 12.77 11.54 23.08
C GLY A 25 13.46 11.02 21.84
N GLY A 26 14.68 10.49 22.04
CA GLY A 26 15.37 9.69 21.05
C GLY A 26 14.45 8.54 20.67
N ALA A 27 13.72 8.71 19.58
CA ALA A 27 13.04 7.63 18.90
C ALA A 27 14.13 6.67 18.43
N GLN A 28 14.32 5.59 19.20
CA GLN A 28 15.14 4.46 18.80
C GLN A 28 14.59 3.96 17.46
N LEU A 29 15.37 4.12 16.39
CA LEU A 29 15.21 3.32 15.19
C LEU A 29 15.60 1.88 15.53
N THR A 30 14.73 1.13 16.19
CA THR A 30 14.77 -0.33 16.10
C THR A 30 14.05 -0.74 14.81
N SER A 31 14.65 -0.37 13.68
CA SER A 31 14.33 -0.98 12.40
C SER A 31 14.93 -2.39 12.40
N ARG A 32 14.30 -3.34 13.11
CA ARG A 32 14.49 -4.74 12.75
C ARG A 32 13.75 -4.95 11.43
N ALA A 33 14.45 -4.61 10.35
CA ALA A 33 14.01 -4.88 9.00
C ALA A 33 13.67 -6.38 8.88
N PRO A 34 12.50 -6.75 8.33
CA PRO A 34 12.24 -8.15 8.04
C PRO A 34 13.28 -8.62 7.04
N ALA A 35 13.99 -9.70 7.39
CA ALA A 35 14.98 -10.35 6.54
C ALA A 35 14.39 -10.55 5.14
N ALA A 36 15.00 -9.86 4.17
CA ALA A 36 14.64 -9.99 2.76
C ALA A 36 14.80 -11.46 2.37
N LYS A 37 13.67 -12.13 2.11
CA LYS A 37 13.69 -13.42 1.40
C LYS A 37 14.37 -13.14 0.07
N SER A 38 15.50 -13.82 -0.15
CA SER A 38 16.33 -13.75 -1.34
C SER A 38 15.45 -13.74 -2.60
N ALA A 39 15.49 -12.64 -3.33
CA ALA A 39 14.77 -12.43 -4.58
C ALA A 39 15.42 -13.25 -5.71
N SER A 40 15.35 -14.57 -5.63
CA SER A 40 15.66 -15.45 -6.76
C SER A 40 14.47 -15.40 -7.72
N HIS A 41 14.62 -14.60 -8.80
CA HIS A 41 13.76 -14.53 -9.99
C HIS A 41 12.25 -14.58 -9.73
N LEU A 42 11.56 -13.43 -9.78
CA LEU A 42 10.09 -13.33 -9.71
C LEU A 42 9.45 -14.21 -10.79
N SER A 43 9.17 -15.46 -10.44
CA SER A 43 8.46 -16.43 -11.25
C SER A 43 7.02 -15.97 -11.32
N MET A 44 6.62 -15.66 -12.55
CA MET A 44 5.24 -15.45 -12.96
C MET A 44 4.47 -16.78 -12.79
N GLU A 45 4.16 -17.17 -11.55
CA GLU A 45 3.48 -18.42 -11.19
C GLU A 45 2.04 -18.16 -10.72
N VAL A 46 1.11 -18.97 -11.23
CA VAL A 46 -0.29 -19.00 -10.76
C VAL A 46 -0.61 -20.41 -10.28
N LYS A 47 -0.77 -20.57 -8.96
CA LYS A 47 -1.10 -21.84 -8.32
C LYS A 47 -2.50 -21.80 -7.71
N ILE A 48 -3.25 -22.90 -7.86
CA ILE A 48 -4.53 -23.13 -7.18
C ILE A 48 -4.50 -24.50 -6.55
N VAL A 49 -4.86 -24.56 -5.27
CA VAL A 49 -5.10 -25.81 -4.55
C VAL A 49 -6.57 -26.16 -4.73
N VAL A 50 -6.84 -27.38 -5.19
CA VAL A 50 -8.20 -27.92 -5.36
C VAL A 50 -8.59 -28.64 -4.07
N GLY A 51 -9.83 -28.44 -3.63
CA GLY A 51 -10.41 -29.10 -2.45
C GLY A 51 -11.10 -30.42 -2.82
N ASP A 52 -11.23 -31.28 -1.83
CA ASP A 52 -11.84 -32.61 -2.00
C ASP A 52 -13.36 -32.46 -2.29
N GLY A 53 -13.80 -32.91 -3.46
CA GLY A 53 -15.20 -32.83 -3.91
C GLY A 53 -15.54 -31.68 -4.87
N GLU A 54 -14.56 -30.88 -5.29
CA GLU A 54 -14.79 -29.85 -6.31
C GLU A 54 -14.85 -30.44 -7.72
N SER A 55 -15.80 -29.97 -8.54
CA SER A 55 -15.82 -30.34 -9.96
C SER A 55 -14.61 -29.76 -10.69
N VAL A 56 -14.06 -30.54 -11.64
CA VAL A 56 -12.87 -30.15 -12.42
C VAL A 56 -13.09 -28.80 -13.13
N GLU A 57 -14.30 -28.56 -13.65
CA GLU A 57 -14.65 -27.30 -14.31
C GLU A 57 -14.61 -26.09 -13.36
N SER A 58 -15.03 -26.26 -12.10
CA SER A 58 -14.97 -25.20 -11.10
C SER A 58 -13.51 -24.83 -10.78
N ALA A 59 -12.63 -25.83 -10.65
CA ALA A 59 -11.20 -25.61 -10.48
C ALA A 59 -10.59 -24.87 -11.69
N LEU A 60 -10.91 -25.28 -12.92
CA LEU A 60 -10.46 -24.63 -14.15
C LEU A 60 -10.94 -23.18 -14.25
N ASN A 61 -12.18 -22.90 -13.87
CA ASN A 61 -12.73 -21.55 -13.92
C ASN A 61 -12.05 -20.61 -12.91
N ARG A 62 -11.72 -21.10 -11.71
CA ARG A 62 -10.91 -20.34 -10.75
C ARG A 62 -9.49 -20.14 -11.27
N PHE A 63 -8.91 -21.12 -11.95
CA PHE A 63 -7.60 -20.99 -12.60
C PHE A 63 -7.60 -19.91 -13.67
N LYS A 64 -8.56 -19.94 -14.60
CA LYS A 64 -8.72 -18.90 -15.62
C LYS A 64 -8.86 -17.51 -14.99
N ARG A 65 -9.64 -17.36 -13.92
CA ARG A 65 -9.77 -16.10 -13.18
C ARG A 65 -8.46 -15.69 -12.51
N ALA A 66 -7.72 -16.63 -11.92
CA ALA A 66 -6.43 -16.34 -11.28
C ALA A 66 -5.38 -15.89 -12.31
N VAL A 67 -5.29 -16.54 -13.47
CA VAL A 67 -4.42 -16.14 -14.60
C VAL A 67 -4.81 -14.78 -15.16
N ALA A 68 -6.12 -14.49 -15.25
CA ALA A 68 -6.58 -13.17 -15.68
C ALA A 68 -6.25 -12.07 -14.66
N ARG A 69 -6.36 -12.38 -13.35
CA ARG A 69 -6.03 -11.44 -12.26
C ARG A 69 -4.53 -11.21 -12.11
N SER A 70 -3.71 -12.23 -12.35
CA SER A 70 -2.25 -12.15 -12.18
C SER A 70 -1.58 -11.21 -13.19
N GLY A 71 -2.27 -10.85 -14.27
CA GLY A 71 -1.78 -9.88 -15.26
C GLY A 71 -0.66 -10.41 -16.17
N HIS A 72 -0.27 -11.68 -16.05
CA HIS A 72 0.86 -12.27 -16.79
C HIS A 72 0.67 -12.18 -18.31
N MET A 73 -0.55 -12.46 -18.79
CA MET A 73 -0.88 -12.35 -20.21
C MET A 73 -0.78 -10.92 -20.73
N GLN A 74 -1.06 -9.93 -19.88
CA GLN A 74 -0.94 -8.53 -20.25
C GLN A 74 0.53 -8.10 -20.29
N GLU A 75 1.33 -8.54 -19.33
CA GLU A 75 2.77 -8.30 -19.31
C GLU A 75 3.49 -8.93 -20.51
N LEU A 76 3.16 -10.17 -20.84
CA LEU A 76 3.72 -10.84 -22.02
C LEU A 76 3.41 -10.06 -23.30
N ARG A 77 2.17 -9.56 -23.48
CA ARG A 77 1.82 -8.71 -24.65
C ARG A 77 2.66 -7.43 -24.72
N TYR A 78 2.98 -6.85 -23.57
CA TYR A 78 3.75 -5.61 -23.47
C TYR A 78 5.26 -5.78 -23.63
N ARG A 79 5.76 -6.99 -23.39
CA ARG A 79 7.18 -7.35 -23.56
C ARG A 79 7.49 -7.97 -24.93
N ARG A 80 6.47 -8.28 -25.75
CA ARG A 80 6.66 -8.84 -27.11
C ARG A 80 7.53 -7.97 -28.03
N TYR A 81 7.44 -6.65 -27.87
CA TYR A 81 8.20 -5.69 -28.66
C TYR A 81 8.86 -4.67 -27.73
N PHE A 82 9.97 -4.08 -28.19
CA PHE A 82 10.57 -2.96 -27.49
C PHE A 82 9.58 -1.78 -27.47
N GLU A 83 9.50 -1.12 -26.33
CA GLU A 83 8.64 0.04 -26.13
C GLU A 83 9.52 1.24 -25.77
N THR A 84 9.34 2.35 -26.49
CA THR A 84 10.02 3.60 -26.19
C THR A 84 9.58 4.19 -24.86
N THR A 85 10.37 5.12 -24.30
CA THR A 85 10.03 5.75 -23.01
C THR A 85 8.71 6.53 -23.06
N GLN A 86 8.37 7.12 -24.20
CA GLN A 86 7.10 7.83 -24.42
C GLN A 86 5.92 6.87 -24.47
N GLU A 87 6.04 5.78 -25.22
CA GLU A 87 5.00 4.74 -25.30
C GLU A 87 4.77 4.11 -23.92
N ARG A 88 5.82 3.88 -23.15
CA ARG A 88 5.73 3.38 -21.77
C ARG A 88 4.94 4.33 -20.87
N LYS A 89 5.15 5.65 -21.01
CA LYS A 89 4.36 6.68 -20.29
C LYS A 89 2.90 6.68 -20.73
N LYS A 90 2.64 6.63 -22.05
CA LYS A 90 1.29 6.56 -22.62
C LYS A 90 0.54 5.32 -22.13
N ARG A 91 1.17 4.13 -22.16
CA ARG A 91 0.61 2.87 -21.66
C ARG A 91 0.27 2.92 -20.17
N LYS A 92 1.17 3.44 -19.33
CA LYS A 92 0.89 3.61 -17.90
C LYS A 92 -0.31 4.52 -17.66
N ALA A 93 -0.39 5.64 -18.38
CA ALA A 93 -1.50 6.58 -18.26
C ALA A 93 -2.84 5.98 -18.70
N THR A 94 -2.88 5.26 -19.83
CA THR A 94 -4.11 4.61 -20.31
C THR A 94 -4.58 3.51 -19.36
N LEU A 95 -3.66 2.71 -18.81
CA LEU A 95 -3.99 1.69 -17.81
C LEU A 95 -4.52 2.29 -16.51
N ALA A 96 -3.91 3.38 -16.03
CA ALA A 96 -4.39 4.08 -14.84
C ALA A 96 -5.80 4.64 -15.05
N ARG A 97 -6.06 5.30 -16.19
CA ARG A 97 -7.39 5.81 -16.56
C ARG A 97 -8.43 4.69 -16.65
N LYS A 98 -8.08 3.55 -17.27
CA LYS A 98 -8.96 2.38 -17.37
C LYS A 98 -9.29 1.81 -15.98
N ARG A 99 -8.29 1.65 -15.11
CA ARG A 99 -8.47 1.17 -13.73
C ARG A 99 -9.37 2.11 -12.93
N ALA A 100 -9.16 3.42 -13.02
CA ALA A 100 -9.99 4.43 -12.37
C ALA A 100 -11.45 4.38 -12.86
N ARG A 101 -11.68 4.26 -14.18
CA ARG A 101 -13.03 4.10 -14.75
C ARG A 101 -13.74 2.86 -14.21
N ILE A 102 -13.03 1.73 -14.16
CA ILE A 102 -13.58 0.48 -13.63
C ILE A 102 -13.91 0.62 -12.14
N ALA A 103 -12.99 1.15 -11.33
CA ALA A 103 -13.21 1.38 -9.90
C ALA A 103 -14.44 2.27 -9.64
N ARG A 104 -14.57 3.39 -10.36
CA ARG A 104 -15.76 4.27 -10.29
C ARG A 104 -17.04 3.55 -10.66
N SER A 105 -17.02 2.74 -11.73
CA SER A 105 -18.20 1.96 -12.12
C SER A 105 -18.60 0.92 -11.07
N LYS A 106 -17.62 0.29 -10.41
CA LYS A 106 -17.87 -0.67 -9.31
C LYS A 106 -18.45 0.02 -8.08
N ALA A 107 -17.87 1.15 -7.68
CA ALA A 107 -18.37 1.95 -6.56
C ALA A 107 -19.81 2.43 -6.79
N ARG A 108 -20.13 2.90 -8.00
CA ARG A 108 -21.51 3.29 -8.36
C ARG A 108 -22.51 2.14 -8.29
N LYS A 109 -22.13 0.94 -8.73
CA LYS A 109 -23.00 -0.25 -8.62
C LYS A 109 -23.24 -0.61 -7.16
N PHE A 110 -22.18 -0.71 -6.37
CA PHE A 110 -22.27 -1.00 -4.93
C PHE A 110 -23.17 0.01 -4.19
N ALA A 111 -23.07 1.30 -4.52
CA ALA A 111 -23.91 2.34 -3.92
C ALA A 111 -25.38 2.30 -4.35
N ASN A 112 -25.71 1.61 -5.45
CA ASN A 112 -27.09 1.46 -5.95
C ASN A 112 -27.71 0.11 -5.57
N ASP A 113 -26.92 -0.81 -5.03
CA ASP A 113 -27.33 -2.14 -4.59
C ASP A 113 -27.69 -2.19 -3.08
N TYR A 114 -27.51 -1.08 -2.35
CA TYR A 114 -27.91 -0.84 -0.95
C TYR A 114 -28.92 0.30 -0.87
#